data_AF-A0A957VJB5-F1
#
_entry.id   AF-A0A957VJB5-F1
#
_cell.length_a   1.000
_cell.length_b   1.000
_cell.length_c   1.000
_cell.angle_alpha   90.00
_cell.angle_beta   90.00
_cell.angle_gamma   90.00
#
_symmetry.space_group_name_H-M   'P 1'
#
loop_
_entity.id
_entity.type
_entity.pdbx_description
1 polymer ?
#
loop_
_entity_poly.entity_id
_entity_poly.type
_entity_poly.pdbx_seq_one_letter_code
_entity_poly.pdbx_strand_id
1 'polypeptide(L)'
;MSQLLNYEDLLLDESTYAFEFRQFAAKMKAEELPELVIRSFHYYYNQLRNGATGYIGGDDTQPVRAIPDYEALDDRYAAAGEA
;
A
#
# COMPACT_ATOMS: atom_id res chain seq x y z
N MET A 1 -27.00 -2.31 11.74
CA MET A 1 -25.68 -2.86 11.34
C MET A 1 -25.34 -2.24 10.01
N SER A 2 -24.54 -1.17 10.03
CA SER A 2 -24.11 -0.48 8.80
C SER A 2 -23.02 -1.32 8.17
N GLN A 3 -23.24 -1.76 6.94
CA GLN A 3 -22.25 -2.42 6.11
C GLN A 3 -21.08 -1.43 5.95
N LEU A 4 -19.91 -1.81 6.45
CA LEU A 4 -18.66 -1.12 6.13
C LEU A 4 -18.49 -1.26 4.62
N LEU A 5 -18.70 -0.16 3.88
CA LEU A 5 -18.27 -0.08 2.48
C LEU A 5 -16.79 -0.42 2.45
N ASN A 6 -16.40 -1.41 1.64
CA ASN A 6 -15.00 -1.75 1.46
C ASN A 6 -14.26 -0.51 1.01
N TYR A 7 -13.18 -0.16 1.72
CA TYR A 7 -12.34 0.99 1.39
C TYR A 7 -11.78 0.89 -0.03
N GLU A 8 -11.62 -0.33 -0.53
CA GLU A 8 -11.23 -0.64 -1.91
C GLU A 8 -12.28 -0.19 -2.94
N ASP A 9 -13.57 -0.33 -2.64
CA ASP A 9 -14.66 0.11 -3.54
C ASP A 9 -14.79 1.65 -3.57
N LEU A 10 -14.48 2.32 -2.47
CA LEU A 10 -14.44 3.79 -2.39
C LEU A 10 -13.25 4.39 -3.16
N LEU A 11 -12.16 3.64 -3.31
CA LEU A 11 -10.97 4.07 -4.06
C LEU A 11 -11.12 3.93 -5.58
N LEU A 12 -12.23 3.37 -6.08
CA LEU A 12 -12.51 3.21 -7.51
C LEU A 12 -13.32 4.36 -8.11
N ASP A 13 -13.89 5.23 -7.28
CA ASP A 13 -14.63 6.41 -7.74
C ASP A 13 -13.79 7.68 -7.56
N GLU A 14 -13.31 8.23 -8.67
CA GLU A 14 -12.53 9.47 -8.70
C GLU A 14 -13.27 10.69 -8.12
N SER A 15 -14.61 10.63 -8.06
CA SER A 15 -15.44 11.67 -7.44
C SER A 15 -15.21 11.76 -5.93
N THR A 16 -14.66 10.71 -5.31
CA THR A 16 -14.34 10.64 -3.87
C THR A 16 -13.01 11.28 -3.50
N TYR A 17 -12.20 11.72 -4.48
CA TYR A 17 -10.98 12.44 -4.16
C TYR A 17 -11.28 13.70 -3.34
N ALA A 18 -10.69 13.74 -2.14
CA ALA A 18 -10.64 14.94 -1.32
C ALA A 18 -10.12 16.11 -2.17
N PHE A 19 -10.66 17.31 -1.93
CA PHE A 19 -10.39 18.50 -2.74
C PHE A 19 -8.88 18.75 -2.94
N GLU A 20 -8.10 18.50 -1.90
CA GLU A 20 -6.65 18.71 -1.83
C GLU A 20 -5.85 17.72 -2.68
N PHE A 21 -6.41 16.53 -2.96
CA PHE A 21 -5.77 15.51 -3.78
C PHE A 21 -5.96 15.73 -5.29
N ARG A 22 -7.04 16.41 -5.70
CA ARG A 22 -7.46 16.52 -7.11
C ARG A 22 -6.39 17.10 -8.04
N GLN A 23 -5.63 18.07 -7.55
CA GLN A 23 -4.53 18.68 -8.33
C GLN A 23 -3.42 17.68 -8.66
N PHE A 24 -3.13 16.74 -7.76
CA PHE A 24 -2.12 15.71 -7.97
C PHE A 24 -2.64 14.68 -8.98
N ALA A 25 -3.87 14.19 -8.80
CA ALA A 25 -4.50 13.27 -9.74
C ALA A 25 -4.55 13.86 -11.17
N ALA A 26 -4.95 15.13 -11.31
CA ALA A 26 -4.98 15.81 -12.60
C ALA A 26 -3.60 15.87 -13.26
N LYS A 27 -2.55 16.21 -12.49
CA LYS A 27 -1.18 16.23 -12.98
C LYS A 27 -0.71 14.84 -13.42
N MET A 28 -0.96 13.81 -12.60
CA MET A 28 -0.53 12.44 -12.90
C MET A 28 -1.22 11.87 -14.15
N LYS A 29 -2.49 12.21 -14.37
CA LYS A 29 -3.22 11.84 -15.60
C LYS A 29 -2.70 12.55 -16.83
N ALA A 30 -2.35 13.83 -16.71
CA ALA A 30 -1.76 14.59 -17.81
C ALA A 30 -0.42 14.01 -18.28
N GLU A 31 0.31 13.35 -17.38
CA GLU A 31 1.55 12.61 -17.65
C GLU A 31 1.29 11.13 -18.02
N GLU A 32 0.03 10.75 -18.27
CA GLU A 32 -0.38 9.40 -18.68
C GLU A 32 0.09 8.28 -17.71
N LEU A 33 0.21 8.59 -16.42
CA LEU A 33 0.59 7.59 -15.42
C LEU A 33 -0.50 6.51 -15.29
N PRO A 34 -0.13 5.24 -15.09
CA PRO A 34 -1.10 4.17 -14.91
C PRO A 34 -2.03 4.45 -13.72
N GLU A 35 -3.31 4.09 -13.85
CA GLU A 35 -4.30 4.32 -12.78
C GLU A 35 -3.88 3.69 -11.44
N LEU A 36 -3.20 2.53 -11.48
CA LEU A 36 -2.65 1.88 -10.28
C LEU A 36 -1.66 2.79 -9.52
N VAL A 37 -0.86 3.57 -10.24
CA VAL A 37 0.10 4.50 -9.64
C VAL A 37 -0.63 5.67 -8.97
N ILE A 38 -1.66 6.21 -9.63
CA ILE A 38 -2.51 7.28 -9.09
C ILE A 38 -3.21 6.82 -7.81
N ARG A 39 -3.78 5.61 -7.82
CA ARG A 39 -4.40 5.00 -6.64
C ARG A 39 -3.42 4.77 -5.50
N SER A 40 -2.24 4.21 -5.81
CA SER A 40 -1.20 3.98 -4.80
C SER A 40 -0.76 5.28 -4.16
N PHE A 41 -0.57 6.32 -4.98
CA PHE A 41 -0.23 7.65 -4.49
C PHE A 41 -1.35 8.25 -3.63
N HIS A 42 -2.62 8.12 -4.01
CA HIS A 42 -3.75 8.57 -3.20
C HIS A 42 -3.79 7.91 -1.82
N TYR A 43 -3.57 6.59 -1.78
CA TYR A 43 -3.53 5.83 -0.53
C TYR A 43 -2.44 6.35 0.42
N TYR A 44 -1.21 6.52 -0.05
CA TYR A 44 -0.12 7.05 0.78
C TYR A 44 -0.26 8.54 1.10
N TYR A 45 -0.83 9.34 0.20
CA TYR A 45 -1.17 10.73 0.47
C TYR A 45 -2.13 10.86 1.66
N ASN A 46 -3.16 10.00 1.73
CA ASN A 46 -4.10 10.02 2.85
C ASN A 46 -3.43 9.64 4.18
N GLN A 47 -2.47 8.70 4.17
CA GLN A 47 -1.68 8.39 5.35
C GLN A 47 -0.86 9.60 5.82
N LEU A 48 -0.14 10.26 4.90
CA LEU A 48 0.63 11.47 5.19
C LEU A 48 -0.25 12.59 5.74
N ARG A 49 -1.41 12.83 5.14
CA ARG A 49 -2.39 13.83 5.60
C ARG A 49 -2.87 13.56 7.02
N ASN A 50 -3.02 12.28 7.37
CA ASN A 50 -3.43 11.84 8.71
C ASN A 50 -2.27 11.81 9.72
N GLY A 51 -1.10 12.33 9.35
CA GLY A 51 0.06 12.45 10.23
C GLY A 51 0.96 11.22 10.28
N ALA A 52 0.74 10.22 9.42
CA ALA A 52 1.69 9.12 9.28
C ALA A 52 3.02 9.67 8.77
N THR A 53 4.12 9.27 9.39
CA THR A 53 5.48 9.76 9.05
C THR A 53 6.36 8.69 8.41
N GLY A 54 5.89 7.43 8.39
CA GLY A 54 6.71 6.28 8.05
C GLY A 54 7.75 5.92 9.12
N TYR A 55 7.74 6.60 10.27
CA TYR A 55 8.60 6.25 11.39
C TYR A 55 8.08 4.97 12.05
N ILE A 56 8.98 4.02 12.29
CA ILE A 56 8.71 2.81 13.06
C ILE A 56 9.54 2.90 14.34
N GLY A 57 8.87 2.98 15.48
CA GLY A 57 9.52 3.13 16.78
C GLY A 57 10.22 1.85 17.21
N GLY A 58 11.21 1.97 18.10
CA GLY A 58 11.88 0.80 18.69
C GLY A 58 10.89 -0.13 19.38
N ASP A 59 9.91 0.43 20.10
CA ASP A 59 8.84 -0.33 20.77
C ASP A 59 7.88 -1.02 19.80
N ASP A 60 7.79 -0.56 18.55
CA ASP A 60 6.99 -1.15 17.48
C ASP A 60 7.76 -2.28 16.74
N THR A 61 9.04 -2.49 17.08
CA THR A 61 9.90 -3.49 16.46
C THR A 61 10.45 -4.47 17.48
N GLN A 62 10.78 -5.67 17.02
CA GLN A 62 11.49 -6.67 17.81
C GLN A 62 12.56 -7.33 16.94
N PRO A 63 13.70 -7.76 17.53
CA PRO A 63 14.70 -8.50 16.79
C PRO A 63 14.15 -9.82 16.27
N VAL A 64 14.39 -10.11 14.99
CA VAL A 64 14.18 -11.45 14.44
C VAL A 64 15.33 -12.33 14.94
N ARG A 65 15.02 -13.26 15.86
CA ARG A 65 16.05 -14.04 16.58
C ARG A 65 16.62 -15.22 15.78
N ALA A 66 15.83 -15.77 14.87
CA ALA A 66 16.21 -16.90 14.07
C ALA A 66 15.53 -16.80 12.71
N ILE A 67 16.30 -17.06 11.66
CA ILE A 67 15.82 -17.32 10.31
C ILE A 67 16.41 -18.67 9.90
N PRO A 68 15.69 -19.51 9.15
CA PRO A 68 16.26 -20.74 8.62
C PRO A 68 17.48 -20.44 7.76
N ASP A 69 18.52 -21.26 7.88
CA ASP A 69 19.59 -21.27 6.89
C ASP A 69 19.05 -21.79 5.56
N TYR A 70 19.64 -21.33 4.45
CA TYR A 70 19.25 -21.78 3.12
C TYR A 70 19.28 -23.31 2.99
N GLU A 71 20.29 -23.95 3.59
CA GLU A 71 20.47 -25.41 3.58
C GLU A 71 19.38 -26.17 4.35
N ALA A 72 18.63 -25.49 5.23
CA ALA A 72 17.52 -26.04 5.97
C ALA A 72 16.17 -25.86 5.25
N LEU A 73 16.15 -25.19 4.09
CA LEU A 73 14.97 -25.14 3.23
C LEU A 73 14.80 -26.52 2.57
N ASP A 74 13.71 -27.20 2.89
CA ASP A 74 13.31 -28.45 2.24
C ASP A 74 12.50 -28.17 0.97
N ASP A 75 12.15 -29.24 0.24
CA ASP A 75 11.40 -29.16 -1.01
C ASP A 75 9.98 -28.56 -0.84
N ARG A 76 9.54 -28.27 0.39
CA ARG A 76 8.26 -27.63 0.70
C ARG A 76 8.08 -26.29 -0.01
N TYR A 77 9.17 -25.60 -0.29
CA TYR A 77 9.17 -24.31 -1.00
C TYR A 77 9.64 -24.41 -2.45
N ALA A 78 9.95 -25.62 -2.96
CA ALA A 78 10.47 -25.79 -4.33
C ALA A 78 9.50 -25.24 -5.39
N ALA A 79 8.19 -25.40 -5.17
CA ALA A 79 7.17 -24.88 -6.08
C ALA A 79 6.97 -23.34 -5.97
N ALA A 80 7.52 -22.67 -4.95
CA ALA A 80 7.25 -21.25 -4.67
C ALA A 80 7.98 -20.27 -5.61
N GLY A 81 8.71 -20.75 -6.61
CA GLY A 81 9.39 -19.93 -7.62
C GLY A 81 9.23 -20.44 -9.06
N GLU A 82 8.42 -21.48 -9.28
CA GLU A 82 8.11 -21.98 -10.62
C GLU A 82 6.97 -21.14 -11.20
N ALA A 83 7.33 -20.12 -12.00
CA ALA A 83 6.44 -19.26 -12.77
C ALA A 83 6.76 -19.34 -14.26
#